data_AF-A0A8S3ASJ3-F1
#
_entry.id   AF-A0A8S3ASJ3-F1
#
_cell.length_a   1.000
_cell.length_b   1.000
_cell.length_c   1.000
_cell.angle_alpha   90.00
_cell.angle_beta   90.00
_cell.angle_gamma   90.00
#
_symmetry.space_group_name_H-M   'P 1'
#
loop_
_entity.id
_entity.type
_entity.pdbx_description
1 polymer ?
#
loop_
_entity_poly.entity_id
_entity_poly.type
_entity_poly.pdbx_seq_one_letter_code
_entity_poly.pdbx_strand_id
1 'polypeptide(L)' 'MIEYESFNDDKIGCITILRLLRALEFIYFFLKRAIVTPTGSSSTKQVAWDVYKETLLKRHNKALQLSIWLATATIPK' A
#
# COMPACT_ATOMS: atom_id res chain seq x y z
N MET A 1 19.25 -8.41 11.76
CA MET A 1 19.34 -7.88 10.38
C MET A 1 19.33 -6.35 10.31
N ILE A 2 18.92 -5.62 11.36
CA ILE A 2 19.00 -4.13 11.42
C ILE A 2 20.23 -3.67 12.26
N GLU A 3 21.04 -4.61 12.78
CA GLU A 3 22.18 -4.30 13.66
C GLU A 3 23.55 -4.33 12.97
N TYR A 4 23.60 -4.64 11.69
CA TYR A 4 24.82 -4.60 10.89
C TYR A 4 24.47 -3.84 9.63
N GLU A 5 24.85 -2.58 9.54
CA GLU A 5 25.05 -1.82 8.29
C GLU A 5 25.29 -0.36 8.66
N SER A 6 26.54 -0.09 9.05
CA SER A 6 27.15 1.20 8.80
C SER A 6 28.07 1.01 7.59
N PHE A 7 27.85 1.77 6.53
CA PHE A 7 28.80 2.52 5.72
C PHE A 7 28.17 2.83 4.34
N ASN A 8 27.44 3.96 4.29
CA ASN A 8 27.16 4.81 3.11
C ASN A 8 26.39 4.26 1.88
N ASP A 9 26.38 2.95 1.59
CA ASP A 9 25.53 2.31 0.55
C ASP A 9 24.17 1.80 1.11
N ASP A 10 24.04 1.80 2.44
CA ASP A 10 22.93 1.22 3.22
C ASP A 10 21.59 1.98 3.13
N LYS A 11 21.62 3.21 2.60
CA LYS A 11 20.40 4.00 2.42
C LYS A 11 19.44 3.32 1.45
N ILE A 12 19.97 2.65 0.42
CA ILE A 12 19.14 1.96 -0.58
C ILE A 12 18.47 0.74 0.05
N GLY A 13 19.20 -0.04 0.86
CA GLY A 13 18.65 -1.20 1.60
C GLY A 13 17.55 -0.79 2.57
N CYS A 14 17.83 0.21 3.42
CA CYS A 14 16.87 0.73 4.39
C CYS A 14 15.62 1.35 3.72
N ILE A 15 15.78 2.11 2.64
CA ILE A 15 14.65 2.67 1.88
C ILE A 15 13.83 1.55 1.23
N THR A 16 14.47 0.50 0.73
CA THR A 16 13.80 -0.64 0.11
C THR A 16 12.99 -1.41 1.14
N ILE A 17 13.56 -1.70 2.31
CA ILE A 17 12.86 -2.35 3.41
C ILE A 17 11.69 -1.49 3.89
N LEU A 18 11.89 -0.17 4.02
CA LEU A 18 10.81 0.74 4.41
C LEU A 18 9.66 0.74 3.39
N ARG A 19 9.96 0.75 2.09
CA ARG A 19 8.95 0.64 1.03
C ARG A 19 8.22 -0.70 1.08
N LEU A 20 8.96 -1.79 1.27
CA LEU A 20 8.40 -3.14 1.39
C LEU A 20 7.46 -3.24 2.59
N LEU A 21 7.87 -2.72 3.76
CA LEU A 21 7.06 -2.70 4.97
C LEU A 21 5.72 -2.01 4.72
N ARG A 22 5.72 -0.87 4.03
CA ARG A 22 4.49 -0.12 3.70
C ARG A 22 3.61 -0.85 2.69
N ALA A 23 4.19 -1.54 1.72
CA ALA A 23 3.44 -2.38 0.80
C ALA A 23 2.77 -3.56 1.53
N LEU A 24 3.49 -4.21 2.46
CA LEU A 24 2.94 -5.27 3.28
C LEU A 24 1.83 -4.77 4.21
N GLU A 25 1.99 -3.58 4.79
CA GLU A 25 0.96 -2.92 5.61
C GLU A 25 -0.33 -2.67 4.79
N PHE A 26 -0.19 -2.16 3.55
CA PHE A 26 -1.32 -2.04 2.62
C PHE A 26 -2.01 -3.38 2.35
N ILE A 27 -1.26 -4.44 2.02
CA ILE A 27 -1.82 -5.76 1.73
C ILE A 27 -2.55 -6.33 2.96
N TYR A 28 -1.94 -6.22 4.15
CA TYR A 28 -2.53 -6.69 5.39
C TYR A 28 -3.89 -6.02 5.67
N PHE A 29 -3.94 -4.69 5.61
CA PHE A 29 -5.19 -3.96 5.86
C PHE A 29 -6.23 -4.20 4.77
N PHE A 30 -5.81 -4.34 3.51
CA PHE A 30 -6.69 -4.69 2.40
C PHE A 30 -7.35 -6.04 2.62
N LEU A 31 -6.57 -7.08 2.88
CA LEU A 31 -7.10 -8.43 3.13
C LEU A 31 -7.99 -8.46 4.38
N LYS A 32 -7.55 -7.82 5.48
CA LYS A 32 -8.33 -7.73 6.72
C LYS A 32 -9.72 -7.13 6.48
N ARG A 33 -9.81 -6.07 5.67
CA ARG A 33 -11.11 -5.46 5.34
C ARG A 33 -11.87 -6.25 4.31
N ALA A 34 -11.21 -6.75 3.26
CA ALA A 34 -11.86 -7.53 2.20
C ALA A 34 -12.56 -8.78 2.75
N ILE A 35 -11.96 -9.47 3.72
CA ILE A 35 -12.55 -10.67 4.36
C ILE A 35 -13.76 -10.31 5.23
N VAL A 36 -13.70 -9.19 5.95
CA VAL A 36 -14.76 -8.79 6.89
C VAL A 36 -15.88 -8.03 6.20
N THR A 37 -15.65 -7.51 4.99
CA THR A 37 -16.66 -6.76 4.23
C THR A 37 -17.72 -7.73 3.70
N PRO A 38 -18.97 -7.67 4.19
CA PRO A 38 -20.03 -8.53 3.67
C PRO A 38 -20.21 -8.31 2.17
N THR A 39 -20.36 -9.38 1.41
CA THR A 39 -20.72 -9.36 -0.01
C THR A 39 -21.96 -8.51 -0.22
N GLY A 40 -21.77 -7.30 -0.77
CA GLY A 40 -22.85 -6.31 -1.02
C GLY A 40 -22.75 -4.99 -0.23
N SER A 41 -21.83 -4.86 0.73
CA SER A 41 -21.71 -3.64 1.56
C SER A 41 -20.71 -2.60 1.05
N SER A 42 -19.58 -3.03 0.49
CA SER A 42 -18.58 -2.16 -0.13
C SER A 42 -17.88 -2.91 -1.25
N SER A 43 -17.69 -2.26 -2.39
CA SER A 43 -16.97 -2.88 -3.51
C SER A 43 -15.49 -3.08 -3.16
N THR A 44 -14.87 -4.13 -3.71
CA THR A 44 -13.42 -4.38 -3.60
C THR A 44 -12.59 -3.14 -3.94
N LYS A 45 -13.08 -2.32 -4.88
CA LYS A 45 -12.52 -1.02 -5.26
C LYS A 45 -12.48 -0.02 -4.10
N GLN A 46 -13.58 0.10 -3.37
CA GLN A 46 -13.70 1.03 -2.27
C GLN A 46 -12.79 0.62 -1.11
N VAL A 47 -12.75 -0.67 -0.79
CA VAL A 47 -11.83 -1.22 0.21
C VAL A 47 -10.37 -0.94 -0.17
N ALA A 48 -9.98 -1.21 -1.42
CA ALA A 48 -8.63 -0.94 -1.90
C ALA A 48 -8.27 0.56 -1.82
N TRP A 49 -9.20 1.44 -2.20
CA TRP A 49 -8.99 2.88 -2.16
C TRP A 49 -8.87 3.42 -0.73
N ASP A 50 -9.70 2.95 0.19
CA ASP A 50 -9.66 3.37 1.59
C ASP A 50 -8.35 2.96 2.27
N VAL A 51 -7.91 1.72 2.05
CA VAL A 51 -6.63 1.25 2.57
C VAL A 51 -5.45 1.99 1.94
N TYR A 52 -5.51 2.32 0.65
CA TYR A 52 -4.49 3.13 -0.01
C TYR A 52 -4.34 4.52 0.62
N LYS A 53 -5.46 5.18 0.92
CA LYS A 53 -5.49 6.50 1.60
C LYS A 53 -4.80 6.46 2.97
N GLU A 54 -4.99 5.36 3.70
CA GLU A 54 -4.44 5.20 5.06
C GLU A 54 -2.94 4.87 5.07
N THR A 55 -2.46 4.14 4.07
CA THR A 55 -1.10 3.57 4.08
C THR A 55 -0.11 4.29 3.17
N LEU A 56 -0.45 4.46 1.89
CA LEU A 56 0.51 4.85 0.85
C LEU A 56 0.30 6.27 0.30
N LEU A 57 -0.92 6.81 0.37
CA LEU A 57 -1.28 8.11 -0.25
C LEU A 57 -0.33 9.25 0.15
N LYS A 58 -0.06 9.42 1.45
CA LYS A 58 0.79 10.50 1.99
C LYS A 58 2.25 10.41 1.54
N ARG A 59 2.66 9.27 0.98
CA ARG A 59 4.04 8.98 0.56
C ARG A 59 4.22 9.02 -0.96
N HIS A 60 3.13 9.05 -1.72
CA HIS A 60 3.14 9.16 -3.17
C HIS A 60 2.96 10.61 -3.62
N ASN A 61 3.66 10.98 -4.69
CA ASN A 61 3.44 12.26 -5.36
C ASN A 61 2.10 12.24 -6.14
N LYS A 62 1.64 13.42 -6.58
CA LYS A 62 0.33 13.55 -7.26
C LYS A 62 0.20 12.68 -8.52
N ALA A 63 1.29 12.49 -9.27
CA ALA A 63 1.29 11.64 -10.47
C ALA A 63 1.03 10.17 -10.10
N LEU A 64 1.74 9.64 -9.10
CA LEU A 64 1.52 8.28 -8.60
C LEU A 64 0.13 8.12 -7.98
N GLN A 65 -0.35 9.11 -7.23
CA GLN A 65 -1.71 9.09 -6.68
C GLN A 65 -2.77 8.99 -7.79
N LEU A 66 -2.62 9.76 -8.87
CA LEU A 66 -3.52 9.70 -10.03
C LEU A 66 -3.43 8.34 -10.75
N SER A 67 -2.23 7.82 -10.98
CA SER A 67 -2.05 6.50 -11.60
C SER A 67 -2.70 5.37 -10.79
N ILE A 68 -2.57 5.41 -9.46
CA ILE A 68 -3.23 4.44 -8.59
C ILE A 68 -4.74 4.59 -8.64
N TRP A 69 -5.25 5.83 -8.60
CA TRP A 69 -6.68 6.09 -8.73
C TRP A 69 -7.25 5.51 -10.04
N LEU A 70 -6.57 5.75 -11.18
CA LEU A 70 -6.96 5.17 -12.46
C LEU A 70 -6.90 3.63 -12.44
N ALA A 71 -5.88 3.06 -11.82
CA ALA A 71 -5.76 1.60 -11.67
C ALA A 71 -6.88 0.99 -10.81
N THR A 72 -7.48 1.72 -9.87
CA THR A 72 -8.62 1.19 -9.11
C THR A 72 -9.83 0.89 -10.00
N ALA A 73 -9.94 1.53 -11.17
CA ALA A 73 -11.01 1.26 -12.13
C ALA A 73 -10.93 -0.15 -12.73
N THR A 74 -9.74 -0.75 -12.80
CA THR A 74 -9.50 -2.08 -13.40
C THR A 74 -9.67 -3.23 -12.40
N ILE A 75 -9.82 -2.94 -11.10
CA ILE A 75 -10.03 -3.97 -10.08
C ILE A 75 -11.34 -4.73 -10.39
N PRO A 76 -11.32 -6.09 -10.43
CA PRO A 76 -12.51 -6.90 -10.65
C PRO A 76 -13.54 -6.67 -9.54
N LYS A 77 -14.82 -6.90 -9.87
CA LYS A 77 -15.92 -6.74 -8.91
C LYS A 77 -15.83 -7.79 -7.81
#